data_AF-A0A3P0PF94-F1
#
_entry.id   AF-A0A3P0PF94-F1
#
_cell.length_a   1.000
_cell.length_b   1.000
_cell.length_c   1.000
_cell.angle_alpha   90.00
_cell.angle_beta   90.00
_cell.angle_gamma   90.00
#
_symmetry.space_group_name_H-M   'P 1'
#
loop_
_entity.id
_entity.type
_entity.pdbx_description
1 polymer ?
#
loop_
_entity_poly.entity_id
_entity_poly.type
_entity_poly.pdbx_seq_one_letter_code
_entity_poly.pdbx_strand_id
1 'polypeptide(L)'
;MLRAFRAELRVNTDPKRLFWKKKGESVAADYAADVTGSGSGTKIAIAGIRDTAASGKMYIRLAFVAGEGANKTYFRGNLFDNDRKVEGRNHPDYTGDLSVNPETGDKLRLAAWIKFDDPNDESTAFLSLDVSEYRRAAGEAADSKA
;
A
#
# COMPACT_ATOMS: atom_id res chain seq x y z
N MET A 1 -0.87 -5.02 16.05
CA MET A 1 0.15 -4.50 15.10
C MET A 1 -0.12 -5.13 13.73
N LEU A 2 -0.09 -4.34 12.66
CA LEU A 2 -0.28 -4.84 11.30
C LEU A 2 0.90 -5.74 10.93
N ARG A 3 0.62 -6.91 10.35
CA ARG A 3 1.63 -7.90 9.93
C ARG A 3 1.72 -7.97 8.41
N ALA A 4 2.59 -8.82 7.89
CA ALA A 4 2.66 -9.11 6.47
C ALA A 4 1.34 -9.73 5.95
N PHE A 5 0.93 -9.36 4.74
CA PHE A 5 -0.22 -9.91 4.03
C PHE A 5 -0.14 -9.56 2.54
N ARG A 6 -1.05 -10.11 1.74
CA ARG A 6 -1.24 -9.74 0.34
C ARG A 6 -2.64 -9.23 0.09
N ALA A 7 -2.78 -8.36 -0.92
CA ALA A 7 -4.06 -7.81 -1.33
C ALA A 7 -4.13 -7.61 -2.84
N GLU A 8 -5.34 -7.64 -3.38
CA GLU A 8 -5.63 -7.27 -4.77
C GLU A 8 -6.36 -5.93 -4.75
N LEU A 9 -5.64 -4.85 -5.06
CA LEU A 9 -6.21 -3.52 -5.16
C LEU A 9 -6.78 -3.36 -6.56
N ARG A 10 -8.11 -3.38 -6.64
CA ARG A 10 -8.85 -3.24 -7.89
C ARG A 10 -9.30 -1.80 -8.08
N VAL A 11 -9.54 -1.40 -9.32
CA VAL A 11 -10.15 -0.11 -9.63
C VAL A 11 -11.47 -0.01 -8.87
N ASN A 12 -11.63 1.08 -8.14
CA ASN A 12 -12.82 1.30 -7.35
C ASN A 12 -13.99 1.73 -8.25
N THR A 13 -15.04 0.92 -8.26
CA THR A 13 -16.30 1.22 -8.96
C THR A 13 -17.38 1.78 -8.03
N ASP A 14 -17.14 1.79 -6.71
CA ASP A 14 -18.07 2.30 -5.71
C ASP A 14 -17.67 3.72 -5.26
N PRO A 15 -18.43 4.77 -5.63
CA PRO A 15 -18.09 6.14 -5.24
C PRO A 15 -18.18 6.38 -3.72
N LYS A 16 -18.77 5.45 -2.96
CA LYS A 16 -18.83 5.52 -1.49
C LYS A 16 -17.57 5.02 -0.81
N ARG A 17 -16.66 4.34 -1.53
CA ARG A 17 -15.33 4.03 -1.01
C ARG A 17 -14.46 5.28 -1.09
N LEU A 18 -14.27 5.92 0.06
CA LEU A 18 -13.56 7.18 0.16
C LEU A 18 -12.12 7.01 0.63
N PHE A 19 -11.24 7.83 0.08
CA PHE A 19 -9.91 8.09 0.59
C PHE A 19 -9.88 9.41 1.36
N TRP A 20 -9.46 9.38 2.62
CA TRP A 20 -9.35 10.57 3.46
C TRP A 20 -7.96 11.19 3.36
N LYS A 21 -7.85 12.31 2.65
CA LYS A 21 -6.58 13.03 2.46
C LYS A 21 -6.07 13.63 3.77
N LYS A 22 -6.99 14.22 4.54
CA LYS A 22 -6.81 14.76 5.89
C LYS A 22 -8.17 14.85 6.58
N LYS A 23 -8.19 15.28 7.85
CA LYS A 23 -9.43 15.48 8.61
C LYS A 23 -10.36 16.44 7.84
N GLY A 24 -11.57 15.99 7.56
CA GLY A 24 -12.60 16.77 6.86
C GLY A 24 -12.44 16.85 5.34
N GLU A 25 -11.42 16.23 4.75
CA GLU A 25 -11.23 16.22 3.30
C GLU A 25 -11.09 14.77 2.79
N SER A 26 -12.04 14.37 1.95
CA SER A 26 -12.08 13.06 1.31
C SER A 26 -12.39 13.17 -0.18
N VAL A 27 -11.99 12.13 -0.91
CA VAL A 27 -12.29 11.93 -2.32
C VAL A 27 -12.72 10.47 -2.52
N ALA A 28 -13.37 10.16 -3.64
CA ALA A 28 -13.53 8.76 -4.05
C ALA A 28 -12.13 8.13 -4.22
N ALA A 29 -11.96 6.92 -3.71
CA ALA A 29 -10.73 6.18 -3.93
C ALA A 29 -10.64 5.77 -5.41
N ASP A 30 -9.44 5.74 -5.97
CA ASP A 30 -9.16 5.16 -7.29
C ASP A 30 -9.06 3.64 -7.21
N TYR A 31 -8.51 3.15 -6.10
CA TYR A 31 -8.30 1.73 -5.84
C TYR A 31 -8.88 1.33 -4.49
N ALA A 32 -9.39 0.11 -4.40
CA ALA A 32 -9.82 -0.44 -3.12
C ALA A 32 -9.59 -1.94 -3.01
N ALA A 33 -9.44 -2.40 -1.78
CA ALA A 33 -9.41 -3.81 -1.43
C ALA A 33 -9.96 -4.01 -0.01
N ASP A 34 -10.50 -5.18 0.26
CA ASP A 34 -10.73 -5.66 1.62
C ASP A 34 -10.06 -7.01 1.75
N VAL A 35 -9.22 -7.17 2.77
CA VAL A 35 -8.52 -8.43 3.03
C VAL A 35 -8.63 -8.81 4.49
N THR A 36 -8.59 -10.10 4.76
CA THR A 36 -8.46 -10.62 6.11
C THR A 36 -7.00 -10.97 6.35
N GLY A 37 -6.36 -10.28 7.31
CA GLY A 37 -4.97 -10.51 7.66
C GLY A 37 -4.75 -11.97 8.09
N SER A 38 -3.72 -12.61 7.52
CA SER A 38 -3.38 -13.99 7.82
C SER A 38 -2.98 -14.15 9.30
N GLY A 39 -3.68 -15.03 10.02
CA GLY A 39 -3.36 -15.43 11.39
C GLY A 39 -4.16 -14.74 12.50
N SER A 40 -4.67 -13.52 12.30
CA SER A 40 -5.45 -12.79 13.34
C SER A 40 -6.94 -12.65 13.02
N GLY A 41 -7.37 -12.95 11.80
CA GLY A 41 -8.75 -12.70 11.36
C GLY A 41 -9.09 -11.20 11.27
N THR A 42 -8.10 -10.31 11.42
CA THR A 42 -8.31 -8.87 11.39
C THR A 42 -8.67 -8.44 9.96
N LYS A 43 -9.84 -7.82 9.80
CA LYS A 43 -10.21 -7.19 8.52
C LYS A 43 -9.38 -5.94 8.30
N ILE A 44 -8.89 -5.78 7.09
CA ILE A 44 -8.09 -4.65 6.63
C ILE A 44 -8.78 -4.10 5.39
N ALA A 45 -9.37 -2.91 5.52
CA ALA A 45 -9.85 -2.15 4.38
C ALA A 45 -8.72 -1.28 3.84
N ILE A 46 -8.55 -1.28 2.52
CA ILE A 46 -7.52 -0.52 1.82
C ILE A 46 -8.20 0.41 0.82
N ALA A 47 -7.84 1.68 0.86
CA ALA A 47 -8.24 2.68 -0.12
C ALA A 47 -6.98 3.36 -0.66
N GLY A 48 -6.94 3.57 -1.98
CA GLY A 48 -5.82 4.21 -2.66
C GLY A 48 -6.26 5.31 -3.61
N ILE A 49 -5.44 6.33 -3.76
CA ILE A 49 -5.56 7.35 -4.80
C ILE A 49 -4.25 7.54 -5.53
N ARG A 50 -4.30 7.91 -6.80
CA ARG A 50 -3.17 8.50 -7.51
C ARG A 50 -2.99 9.93 -7.03
N ASP A 51 -1.75 10.27 -6.73
CA ASP A 51 -1.39 11.60 -6.23
C ASP A 51 -0.05 12.02 -6.84
N THR A 52 0.31 13.29 -6.66
CA THR A 52 1.55 13.86 -7.18
C THR A 52 2.38 14.43 -6.04
N ALA A 53 3.60 13.91 -5.88
CA ALA A 53 4.51 14.41 -4.86
C ALA A 53 4.94 15.85 -5.20
N ALA A 54 5.46 16.59 -4.22
CA ALA A 54 5.97 17.94 -4.44
C ALA A 54 7.09 18.00 -5.50
N SER A 55 7.79 16.88 -5.74
CA SER A 55 8.79 16.72 -6.80
C SER A 55 8.20 16.56 -8.20
N GLY A 56 6.87 16.50 -8.35
CA GLY A 56 6.17 16.20 -9.60
C GLY A 56 6.08 14.70 -9.92
N LYS A 57 6.72 13.82 -9.13
CA LYS A 57 6.60 12.37 -9.33
C LYS A 57 5.20 11.89 -8.96
N MET A 58 4.57 11.13 -9.85
CA MET A 58 3.34 10.43 -9.56
C MET A 58 3.59 9.29 -8.58
N TYR A 59 2.60 9.02 -7.73
CA TYR A 59 2.64 7.92 -6.79
C TYR A 59 1.23 7.51 -6.39
N ILE A 60 1.10 6.33 -5.79
CA ILE A 60 -0.16 5.85 -5.23
C ILE A 60 -0.09 6.00 -3.72
N ARG A 61 -0.99 6.81 -3.18
CA ARG A 61 -1.16 7.01 -1.75
C ARG A 61 -2.18 6.01 -1.22
N LEU A 62 -1.81 5.24 -0.21
CA LEU A 62 -2.63 4.17 0.37
C LEU A 62 -3.00 4.48 1.83
N ALA A 63 -4.24 4.18 2.18
CA ALA A 63 -4.76 4.18 3.54
C ALA A 63 -5.21 2.76 3.89
N PHE A 64 -4.73 2.27 5.03
CA PHE A 64 -5.11 0.96 5.55
C PHE A 64 -5.87 1.16 6.85
N VAL A 65 -7.02 0.51 6.97
CA VAL A 65 -7.85 0.54 8.17
C VAL A 65 -7.97 -0.89 8.67
N ALA A 66 -7.26 -1.21 9.75
CA ALA A 66 -7.30 -2.53 10.37
C ALA A 66 -8.26 -2.54 11.57
N GLY A 67 -9.09 -3.57 11.66
CA GLY A 67 -10.05 -3.77 12.74
C GLY A 67 -11.48 -3.37 12.39
N GLU A 68 -12.39 -3.53 13.36
CA GLU A 68 -13.82 -3.33 13.19
C GLU A 68 -14.41 -2.42 14.27
N GLY A 69 -15.57 -1.81 13.97
CA GLY A 69 -16.30 -0.96 14.91
C GLY A 69 -15.47 0.24 15.38
N ALA A 70 -15.41 0.43 16.70
CA ALA A 70 -14.65 1.50 17.35
C ALA A 70 -13.13 1.23 17.41
N ASN A 71 -12.71 -0.02 17.23
CA ASN A 71 -11.32 -0.45 17.40
C ASN A 71 -10.59 -0.48 16.05
N LYS A 72 -10.51 0.68 15.39
CA LYS A 72 -9.83 0.84 14.11
C LYS A 72 -8.46 1.47 14.29
N THR A 73 -7.45 0.88 13.67
CA THR A 73 -6.13 1.49 13.52
C THR A 73 -5.90 1.88 12.08
N TYR A 74 -5.37 3.09 11.88
CA TYR A 74 -5.16 3.68 10.57
C TYR A 74 -3.67 3.73 10.26
N PHE A 75 -3.30 3.26 9.07
CA PHE A 75 -1.92 3.28 8.58
C PHE A 75 -1.86 3.94 7.21
N ARG A 76 -0.70 4.51 6.90
CA ARG A 76 -0.45 5.23 5.65
C ARG A 76 0.70 4.59 4.92
N GLY A 77 0.48 4.29 3.65
CA GLY A 77 1.51 3.78 2.76
C GLY A 77 1.61 4.60 1.50
N ASN A 78 2.77 4.53 0.84
CA ASN A 78 2.98 5.14 -0.47
C ASN A 78 3.65 4.10 -1.38
N LEU A 79 3.28 4.12 -2.64
CA LEU A 79 3.86 3.30 -3.71
C LEU A 79 4.35 4.23 -4.81
N PHE A 80 5.62 4.12 -5.16
CA PHE A 80 6.26 4.85 -6.24
C PHE A 80 6.71 3.88 -7.33
N ASP A 81 6.82 4.37 -8.56
CA ASP A 81 7.39 3.60 -9.66
C ASP A 81 8.76 3.03 -9.27
N ASN A 82 8.98 1.76 -9.61
CA ASN A 82 10.23 1.10 -9.36
C ASN A 82 11.23 1.40 -10.49
N ASP A 83 11.95 2.51 -10.33
CA ASP A 83 13.03 2.94 -11.24
C ASP A 83 14.17 1.90 -11.39
N ARG A 84 14.21 0.86 -10.56
CA ARG A 84 15.20 -0.24 -10.58
C ARG A 84 14.66 -1.53 -11.20
N LYS A 85 13.49 -1.48 -11.86
CA LYS A 85 12.93 -2.63 -12.57
C LYS A 85 13.86 -3.01 -13.72
N VAL A 86 14.17 -4.30 -13.82
CA VAL A 86 14.94 -4.86 -14.94
C VAL A 86 13.98 -5.73 -15.75
N GLU A 87 13.89 -5.48 -17.06
CA GLU A 87 13.05 -6.26 -17.96
C GLU A 87 13.41 -7.75 -17.90
N GLY A 88 12.39 -8.61 -18.01
CA GLY A 88 12.55 -10.06 -17.93
C GLY A 88 12.77 -10.64 -16.52
N ARG A 89 12.83 -9.80 -15.47
CA ARG A 89 12.81 -10.26 -14.07
C ARG A 89 11.47 -9.95 -13.42
N ASN A 90 11.08 -10.80 -12.46
CA ASN A 90 9.89 -10.58 -11.65
C ASN A 90 10.13 -9.51 -10.57
N HIS A 91 10.42 -8.28 -11.00
CA HIS A 91 10.53 -7.11 -10.14
C HIS A 91 9.15 -6.46 -10.01
N PRO A 92 8.81 -5.89 -8.84
CA PRO A 92 7.57 -5.14 -8.68
C PRO A 92 7.57 -3.89 -9.56
N ASP A 93 6.40 -3.50 -10.04
CA ASP A 93 6.18 -2.25 -10.78
C ASP A 93 6.26 -1.05 -9.85
N TYR A 94 5.74 -1.20 -8.63
CA TYR A 94 5.77 -0.17 -7.60
C TYR A 94 6.42 -0.68 -6.32
N THR A 95 7.14 0.20 -5.64
CA THR A 95 7.70 -0.09 -4.31
C THR A 95 7.48 1.08 -3.37
N GLY A 96 7.50 0.80 -2.07
CA GLY A 96 7.48 1.84 -1.06
C GLY A 96 7.34 1.28 0.34
N ASP A 97 6.80 2.09 1.24
CA ASP A 97 6.71 1.79 2.66
C ASP A 97 5.34 2.10 3.24
N LEU A 98 5.01 1.36 4.30
CA LEU A 98 3.84 1.52 5.12
C LEU A 98 4.28 1.87 6.54
N SER A 99 3.97 3.07 7.00
CA SER A 99 4.28 3.49 8.37
C SER A 99 3.34 2.77 9.34
N VAL A 100 3.91 1.93 10.20
CA VAL A 100 3.19 1.19 11.24
C VAL A 100 3.20 1.95 12.55
N ASN A 101 4.34 2.57 12.88
CA ASN A 101 4.46 3.43 14.03
C ASN A 101 5.31 4.67 13.66
N PRO A 102 4.70 5.86 13.53
CA PRO A 102 5.42 7.09 13.21
C PRO A 102 6.41 7.52 14.31
N GLU A 103 6.15 7.17 15.57
CA GLU A 103 6.97 7.60 16.72
C GLU A 103 8.27 6.81 16.80
N THR A 104 8.21 5.50 16.55
CA THR A 104 9.40 4.62 16.52
C THR A 104 10.04 4.54 15.14
N GLY A 105 9.33 4.99 14.10
CA GLY A 105 9.76 4.85 12.71
C GLY A 105 9.58 3.45 12.13
N ASP A 106 8.80 2.58 12.79
CA ASP A 106 8.55 1.22 12.30
C ASP A 106 7.76 1.24 11.00
N LYS A 107 8.25 0.48 10.03
CA LYS A 107 7.71 0.40 8.68
C LYS A 107 7.62 -1.03 8.18
N LEU A 108 6.63 -1.28 7.34
CA LEU A 108 6.57 -2.46 6.48
C LEU A 108 6.93 -2.06 5.05
N ARG A 109 7.47 -3.01 4.29
CA ARG A 109 7.72 -2.86 2.87
C ARG A 109 6.43 -3.06 2.09
N LEU A 110 6.22 -2.21 1.09
CA LEU A 110 5.20 -2.39 0.06
C LEU A 110 5.88 -2.73 -1.27
N ALA A 111 5.34 -3.73 -1.95
CA ALA A 111 5.68 -4.06 -3.33
C ALA A 111 4.39 -4.36 -4.09
N ALA A 112 4.20 -3.78 -5.25
CA ALA A 112 3.02 -4.04 -6.06
C ALA A 112 3.40 -4.36 -7.51
N TRP A 113 2.65 -5.29 -8.09
CA TRP A 113 2.73 -5.67 -9.49
C TRP A 113 1.40 -5.33 -10.18
N ILE A 114 1.48 -4.80 -11.38
CA ILE A 114 0.32 -4.71 -12.27
C ILE A 114 0.06 -6.12 -12.78
N LYS A 115 -1.15 -6.61 -12.53
CA LYS A 115 -1.63 -7.90 -13.03
C LYS A 115 -2.95 -7.69 -13.76
N PHE A 116 -3.32 -8.68 -14.55
CA PHE A 116 -4.54 -8.69 -15.33
C PHE A 116 -5.25 -10.01 -15.06
N ASP A 117 -6.57 -9.97 -14.92
CA ASP A 117 -7.37 -11.21 -14.88
C ASP A 117 -7.36 -11.86 -16.28
N ASP A 118 -7.45 -11.04 -17.34
CA ASP A 118 -7.20 -11.45 -18.72
C ASP A 118 -5.96 -10.72 -19.27
N PRO A 119 -4.86 -11.43 -19.60
CA PRO A 119 -3.64 -10.83 -20.15
C PRO A 119 -3.83 -10.00 -21.43
N ASN A 120 -4.95 -10.14 -22.13
CA ASN A 120 -5.25 -9.42 -23.37
C ASN A 120 -6.23 -8.24 -23.17
N ASP A 121 -6.73 -8.03 -21.95
CA ASP A 121 -7.66 -6.95 -21.63
C ASP A 121 -7.11 -6.07 -20.50
N GLU A 122 -6.56 -4.91 -20.87
CA GLU A 122 -6.01 -3.93 -19.94
C GLU A 122 -7.04 -3.39 -18.95
N SER A 123 -8.34 -3.44 -19.27
CA SER A 123 -9.40 -2.98 -18.36
C SER A 123 -9.53 -3.87 -17.12
N THR A 124 -9.01 -5.10 -17.18
CA THR A 124 -8.96 -6.04 -16.05
C THR A 124 -7.75 -5.83 -15.15
N ALA A 125 -6.98 -4.77 -15.36
CA ALA A 125 -5.80 -4.47 -14.56
C ALA A 125 -6.12 -4.27 -13.07
N PHE A 126 -5.28 -4.84 -12.22
CA PHE A 126 -5.29 -4.64 -10.78
C PHE A 126 -3.87 -4.60 -10.22
N LEU A 127 -3.73 -4.05 -9.02
CA LEU A 127 -2.46 -4.02 -8.30
C LEU A 127 -2.42 -5.20 -7.32
N SER A 128 -1.56 -6.17 -7.61
CA SER A 128 -1.22 -7.25 -6.69
C SER A 128 -0.22 -6.71 -5.66
N LEU A 129 -0.70 -6.40 -4.46
CA LEU A 129 0.08 -5.81 -3.38
C LEU A 129 0.61 -6.89 -2.43
N ASP A 130 1.90 -6.83 -2.14
CA ASP A 130 2.57 -7.55 -1.06
C ASP A 130 3.01 -6.56 0.02
N VAL A 131 2.57 -6.82 1.24
CA VAL A 131 3.00 -6.13 2.45
C VAL A 131 3.87 -7.10 3.24
N SER A 132 5.13 -6.76 3.44
CA SER A 132 6.10 -7.64 4.10
C SER A 132 6.99 -6.90 5.07
N GLU A 133 7.65 -7.64 5.96
CA GLU A 133 8.60 -7.06 6.89
C GLU A 133 9.75 -6.39 6.12
N TYR A 134 10.18 -5.24 6.62
CA TYR A 134 11.36 -4.59 6.09
C TYR A 134 12.58 -5.41 6.49
N ARG A 135 13.11 -6.21 5.55
CA ARG A 135 14.44 -6.80 5.72
C ARG A 135 15.45 -5.67 5.64
N ARG A 136 15.89 -5.13 6.78
CA ARG A 136 17.12 -4.35 6.84
C ARG A 136 18.20 -5.20 6.19
N ALA A 137 18.85 -4.68 5.15
CA ALA A 137 20.02 -5.35 4.61
C ALA A 137 21.00 -5.52 5.78
N ALA A 138 21.54 -6.73 5.96
CA ALA A 138 22.59 -6.98 6.94
C ALA A 138 23.77 -6.06 6.62
N GLY A 139 23.88 -4.92 7.31
CA GLY A 139 24.87 -3.88 7.02
C GLY A 139 24.38 -2.44 7.14
N GLU A 140 23.07 -2.17 7.19
CA GLU A 140 22.59 -0.83 7.60
C GLU A 140 22.71 -0.72 9.12
N ALA A 141 23.88 -0.25 9.56
CA ALA A 141 24.12 0.14 10.94
C ALA A 141 23.01 1.09 11.39
N ALA A 142 22.46 0.83 12.57
CA ALA A 142 21.58 1.79 13.23
C ALA A 142 22.39 3.08 13.39
N ASP A 143 22.02 4.11 12.65
CA ASP A 143 22.51 5.46 12.89
C ASP A 143 21.81 5.97 14.17
N SER A 144 22.22 5.39 15.30
CA SER A 144 21.93 5.91 16.63
C SER A 144 22.72 7.20 16.78
N LYS A 145 22.06 8.33 16.47
CA LYS A 145 22.57 9.63 16.90
C LYS A 145 22.63 9.65 18.43
N ALA A 146 23.86 9.80 18.92
CA ALA A 146 24.20 10.31 20.24
C ALA A 146 23.81 11.80 20.37
#